data_AF-A0A3N6G650-F1
#
_entry.id   AF-A0A3N6G650-F1
#
_cell.length_a   1.000
_cell.length_b   1.000
_cell.length_c   1.000
_cell.angle_alpha   90.00
_cell.angle_beta   90.00
_cell.angle_gamma   90.00
#
_symmetry.space_group_name_H-M   'P 1'
#
loop_
_entity.id
_entity.type
_entity.pdbx_description
1 polymer ?
#
loop_
_entity_poly.entity_id
_entity_poly.type
_entity_poly.pdbx_seq_one_letter_code
_entity_poly.pdbx_strand_id
1 'polypeptide(L)'
;MAVTDTSSPEIRAGREHVRPTDRGPSDRLSPSEGRRQPDGGHPSEGTRHPDDSRPADQVRRPARRPEGLRPSQRGRQPDRSRPSERSPLSVRLRPGPSRRDRGQTAIEFVGVTPFIILLLVALWQCALIGYTFSLAGNAADVGARAGTGAEWGRSEACAQAATEDLPGAWSSAADVSCSTEPGLYRAEVRLKVPVLVPGVLDFPLTVTGDAAAVKEG
;
A
#
# COMPACT_ATOMS: atom_id res chain seq x y z
N MET A 1 -31.13 54.74 -7.83
CA MET A 1 -30.00 54.26 -7.02
C MET A 1 -30.32 54.58 -5.57
N ALA A 2 -30.63 53.54 -4.78
CA ALA A 2 -31.09 53.68 -3.41
C ALA A 2 -29.88 53.75 -2.45
N VAL A 3 -29.90 54.75 -1.58
CA VAL A 3 -29.13 54.81 -0.33
C VAL A 3 -30.15 54.54 0.77
N THR A 4 -29.97 53.45 1.52
CA THR A 4 -30.68 53.24 2.78
C THR A 4 -29.71 52.79 3.84
N ASP A 5 -29.80 53.54 4.93
CA ASP A 5 -29.01 53.57 6.14
C ASP A 5 -29.30 52.36 7.07
N THR A 6 -28.30 52.06 7.91
CA THR A 6 -28.30 51.45 9.24
C THR A 6 -29.55 50.74 9.74
N SER A 7 -29.36 49.47 10.16
CA SER A 7 -30.03 48.87 11.32
C SER A 7 -29.28 47.59 11.76
N SER A 8 -28.45 47.69 12.80
CA SER A 8 -27.99 46.56 13.60
C SER A 8 -29.14 45.94 14.41
N PRO A 9 -29.04 44.64 14.71
CA PRO A 9 -29.35 44.20 16.06
C PRO A 9 -28.25 43.31 16.65
N GLU A 10 -27.85 43.66 17.88
CA GLU A 10 -27.05 42.84 18.77
C GLU A 10 -27.72 41.49 19.04
N ILE A 11 -27.00 40.38 18.84
CA ILE A 11 -27.34 39.09 19.45
C ILE A 11 -26.36 38.79 20.58
N ARG A 12 -26.78 39.29 21.74
CA ARG A 12 -26.63 38.79 23.11
C ARG A 12 -25.84 37.48 23.27
N ALA A 13 -24.66 37.61 23.86
CA ALA A 13 -23.91 36.53 24.48
C ALA A 13 -24.71 35.89 25.63
N GLY A 14 -25.16 34.65 25.43
CA GLY A 14 -25.64 33.76 26.49
C GLY A 14 -24.50 32.88 26.99
N ARG A 15 -23.85 33.31 28.08
CA ARG A 15 -22.79 32.58 28.76
C ARG A 15 -23.44 31.61 29.74
N GLU A 16 -23.65 30.36 29.33
CA GLU A 16 -24.20 29.33 30.22
C GLU A 16 -23.15 28.90 31.25
N HIS A 17 -23.50 29.11 32.52
CA HIS A 17 -22.73 28.70 33.69
C HIS A 17 -22.78 27.17 33.84
N VAL A 18 -21.70 26.49 33.46
CA VAL A 18 -21.45 25.11 33.89
C VAL A 18 -21.13 25.13 35.39
N ARG A 19 -22.04 24.61 36.21
CA ARG A 19 -21.77 24.30 37.62
C ARG A 19 -20.90 23.03 37.68
N PRO A 20 -19.82 23.01 38.47
CA PRO A 20 -19.13 21.76 38.80
C PRO A 20 -19.99 20.99 39.81
N THR A 21 -20.46 19.81 39.43
CA THR A 21 -21.01 18.83 40.37
C THR A 21 -19.88 18.19 41.17
N ASP A 22 -20.07 18.17 42.49
CA ASP A 22 -19.20 17.61 43.52
C ASP A 22 -18.67 16.22 43.18
N ARG A 23 -17.34 16.05 43.27
CA ARG A 23 -16.69 14.74 43.42
C ARG A 23 -16.81 14.32 44.88
N GLY A 24 -17.67 13.34 45.13
CA GLY A 24 -17.71 12.60 46.40
C GLY A 24 -16.52 11.65 46.57
N PRO A 25 -16.25 11.17 47.80
CA PRO A 25 -14.94 10.72 48.24
C PRO A 25 -14.59 9.28 47.83
N SER A 26 -13.28 9.05 47.77
CA SER A 26 -12.63 7.77 47.55
C SER A 26 -13.02 6.71 48.59
N ASP A 27 -13.75 5.69 48.16
CA ASP A 27 -13.78 4.41 48.88
C ASP A 27 -12.71 3.48 48.30
N ARG A 28 -11.60 3.44 49.04
CA ARG A 28 -10.57 2.40 48.94
C ARG A 28 -11.18 1.09 49.42
N LEU A 29 -11.39 0.14 48.51
CA LEU A 29 -11.53 -1.27 48.87
C LEU A 29 -10.21 -1.98 48.59
N SER A 30 -9.65 -2.52 49.66
CA SER A 30 -8.40 -3.29 49.73
C SER A 30 -8.41 -4.54 48.82
N PRO A 31 -7.25 -4.98 48.32
CA PRO A 31 -7.12 -6.28 47.67
C PRO A 31 -6.98 -7.38 48.72
N SER A 32 -7.96 -8.30 48.80
CA SER A 32 -7.85 -9.53 49.59
C SER A 32 -7.36 -10.67 48.70
N GLU A 33 -6.14 -11.10 49.00
CA GLU A 33 -5.60 -12.46 48.92
C GLU A 33 -6.44 -13.59 48.29
N GLY A 34 -5.77 -14.32 47.38
CA GLY A 34 -5.74 -15.78 47.46
C GLY A 34 -6.65 -16.52 46.49
N ARG A 35 -6.14 -16.83 45.29
CA ARG A 35 -6.54 -18.09 44.63
C ARG A 35 -5.37 -18.77 43.92
N ARG A 36 -5.32 -20.07 44.16
CA ARG A 36 -4.21 -21.01 44.00
C ARG A 36 -3.83 -21.22 42.54
N GLN A 37 -2.52 -21.34 42.34
CA GLN A 37 -1.84 -21.99 41.23
C GLN A 37 -2.26 -23.47 41.13
N PRO A 38 -2.53 -24.00 39.94
CA PRO A 38 -2.26 -25.39 39.62
C PRO A 38 -0.98 -25.48 38.78
N ASP A 39 0.02 -26.15 39.35
CA ASP A 39 1.12 -26.77 38.62
C ASP A 39 0.56 -27.83 37.67
N GLY A 40 1.03 -27.80 36.43
CA GLY A 40 0.70 -28.79 35.41
C GLY A 40 1.59 -28.59 34.18
N GLY A 41 2.83 -29.07 34.27
CA GLY A 41 3.74 -29.11 33.13
C GLY A 41 3.34 -30.15 32.10
N HIS A 42 3.64 -29.89 30.83
CA HIS A 42 4.10 -30.86 29.82
C HIS A 42 4.54 -30.11 28.54
N PRO A 43 5.31 -30.75 27.65
CA PRO A 43 6.62 -30.27 27.23
C PRO A 43 6.60 -29.46 25.93
N SER A 44 7.67 -28.69 25.77
CA SER A 44 8.10 -27.98 24.57
C SER A 44 8.15 -28.89 23.32
N GLU A 45 7.18 -28.72 22.42
CA GLU A 45 7.21 -29.27 21.07
C GLU A 45 7.88 -28.28 20.11
N GLY A 46 9.15 -28.56 19.80
CA GLY A 46 9.70 -28.52 18.45
C GLY A 46 9.59 -27.21 17.67
N THR A 47 10.40 -26.20 18.02
CA THR A 47 10.82 -25.17 17.07
C THR A 47 11.57 -25.84 15.91
N ARG A 48 10.90 -26.04 14.77
CA ARG A 48 11.56 -26.47 13.53
C ARG A 48 12.34 -25.28 12.97
N HIS A 49 13.65 -25.35 13.17
CA HIS A 49 14.66 -24.51 12.54
C HIS A 49 14.66 -24.77 11.03
N PRO A 50 14.52 -23.75 10.16
CA PRO A 50 14.84 -23.91 8.75
C PRO A 50 16.36 -24.03 8.60
N ASP A 51 16.76 -25.05 7.85
CA ASP A 51 18.11 -25.40 7.42
C ASP A 51 18.64 -24.32 6.46
N ASP A 52 19.64 -23.55 6.91
CA ASP A 52 20.33 -22.56 6.12
C ASP A 52 21.59 -23.21 5.50
N SER A 53 21.38 -23.85 4.35
CA SER A 53 22.44 -24.44 3.55
C SER A 53 22.36 -23.93 2.11
N ARG A 54 22.74 -22.65 1.89
CA ARG A 54 23.07 -22.11 0.57
C ARG A 54 24.58 -22.11 0.36
N PRO A 55 25.13 -22.95 -0.54
CA PRO A 55 26.45 -22.69 -1.08
C PRO A 55 26.36 -21.53 -2.07
N ALA A 56 27.05 -20.45 -1.75
CA ALA A 56 27.46 -19.46 -2.72
C ALA A 56 28.37 -20.14 -3.74
N ASP A 57 28.04 -20.10 -5.04
CA ASP A 57 29.10 -20.07 -6.05
C ASP A 57 28.67 -19.69 -7.47
N GLN A 58 29.60 -19.01 -8.14
CA GLN A 58 29.78 -18.87 -9.59
C GLN A 58 28.97 -17.82 -10.36
N VAL A 59 29.30 -16.55 -10.07
CA VAL A 59 29.32 -15.50 -11.10
C VAL A 59 30.45 -15.78 -12.10
N ARG A 60 30.15 -16.47 -13.20
CA ARG A 60 31.09 -16.76 -14.28
C ARG A 60 31.26 -15.51 -15.17
N ARG A 61 32.36 -14.78 -15.01
CA ARG A 61 32.76 -13.68 -15.91
C ARG A 61 33.17 -14.21 -17.28
N PRO A 62 32.70 -13.65 -18.42
CA PRO A 62 33.28 -13.97 -19.71
C PRO A 62 34.60 -13.20 -19.93
N ALA A 63 35.61 -13.97 -20.34
CA ALA A 63 36.95 -13.50 -20.70
C ALA A 63 36.93 -12.66 -21.99
N ARG A 64 37.73 -11.59 -22.00
CA ARG A 64 38.04 -10.80 -23.19
C ARG A 64 38.81 -11.65 -24.21
N ARG A 65 38.35 -11.67 -25.46
CA ARG A 65 39.10 -12.19 -26.61
C ARG A 65 40.20 -11.20 -27.00
N PRO A 66 41.43 -11.65 -27.30
CA PRO A 66 42.41 -10.83 -27.98
C PRO A 66 42.20 -10.84 -29.51
N GLU A 67 42.37 -9.67 -30.11
CA GLU A 67 42.48 -9.44 -31.54
C GLU A 67 43.78 -10.01 -32.11
N GLY A 68 43.71 -10.48 -33.36
CA GLY A 68 44.79 -10.31 -34.31
C GLY A 68 45.43 -11.61 -34.82
N LEU A 69 44.96 -12.09 -35.98
CA LEU A 69 45.81 -12.85 -36.90
C LEU A 69 45.30 -12.82 -38.37
N ARG A 70 45.88 -11.90 -39.17
CA ARG A 70 46.29 -12.01 -40.61
C ARG A 70 45.17 -12.24 -41.68
N PRO A 71 45.35 -11.93 -42.99
CA PRO A 71 46.61 -11.82 -43.73
C PRO A 71 46.82 -10.61 -44.66
N SER A 72 48.08 -10.46 -45.02
CA SER A 72 48.62 -9.67 -46.13
C SER A 72 47.97 -10.06 -47.47
N GLN A 73 47.25 -9.13 -48.09
CA GLN A 73 46.82 -9.22 -49.49
C GLN A 73 47.77 -8.38 -50.34
N ARG A 74 48.77 -9.06 -50.90
CA ARG A 74 49.64 -8.55 -51.96
C ARG A 74 48.88 -8.75 -53.28
N GLY A 75 48.44 -7.68 -53.92
CA GLY A 75 47.68 -7.83 -55.16
C GLY A 75 47.35 -6.54 -55.91
N ARG A 76 48.08 -6.37 -57.02
CA ARG A 76 47.59 -5.83 -58.31
C ARG A 76 47.47 -4.30 -58.44
N GLN A 77 48.58 -3.76 -58.93
CA GLN A 77 48.65 -2.53 -59.71
C GLN A 77 47.84 -2.68 -61.01
N PRO A 78 47.11 -1.63 -61.41
CA PRO A 78 47.14 -1.24 -62.81
C PRO A 78 47.46 0.25 -62.96
N ASP A 79 48.40 0.50 -63.86
CA ASP A 79 48.69 1.76 -64.51
C ASP A 79 47.42 2.37 -65.14
N ARG A 80 47.10 3.61 -64.75
CA ARG A 80 46.26 4.54 -65.54
C ARG A 80 46.70 5.99 -65.30
N SER A 81 47.48 6.49 -66.26
CA SER A 81 47.08 7.62 -67.12
C SER A 81 46.89 9.02 -66.47
N ARG A 82 47.82 9.91 -66.85
CA ARG A 82 47.69 11.37 -67.10
C ARG A 82 47.61 12.33 -65.88
N PRO A 83 48.50 13.34 -65.83
CA PRO A 83 48.26 14.54 -65.02
C PRO A 83 47.49 15.56 -65.86
N SER A 84 46.21 15.77 -65.54
CA SER A 84 45.51 16.97 -65.99
C SER A 84 44.66 17.54 -64.86
N GLU A 85 44.97 18.80 -64.54
CA GLU A 85 44.04 19.83 -64.10
C GLU A 85 43.41 19.69 -62.70
N ARG A 86 44.04 20.44 -61.79
CA ARG A 86 43.39 21.36 -60.83
C ARG A 86 41.85 21.25 -60.78
N SER A 87 41.34 20.50 -59.82
CA SER A 87 40.00 20.73 -59.27
C SER A 87 40.14 21.09 -57.80
N PRO A 88 39.58 22.22 -57.35
CA PRO A 88 39.68 22.62 -55.95
C PRO A 88 39.01 21.56 -55.09
N LEU A 89 39.66 21.30 -53.96
CA LEU A 89 39.24 20.44 -52.87
C LEU A 89 37.76 20.59 -52.60
N SER A 90 36.95 19.67 -53.12
CA SER A 90 35.67 19.35 -52.52
C SER A 90 36.00 18.67 -51.20
N VAL A 91 36.13 19.47 -50.14
CA VAL A 91 36.05 18.99 -48.77
C VAL A 91 34.65 18.38 -48.64
N ARG A 92 34.53 17.10 -48.97
CA ARG A 92 33.38 16.30 -48.56
C ARG A 92 33.48 16.25 -47.05
N LEU A 93 32.82 17.18 -46.37
CA LEU A 93 32.51 17.01 -44.96
C LEU A 93 31.80 15.66 -44.86
N ARG A 94 32.52 14.66 -44.35
CA ARG A 94 31.88 13.40 -43.94
C ARG A 94 30.83 13.80 -42.91
N PRO A 95 29.54 13.51 -43.12
CA PRO A 95 28.54 13.70 -42.09
C PRO A 95 29.03 12.90 -40.88
N GLY A 96 29.36 13.59 -39.79
CA GLY A 96 29.75 12.92 -38.55
C GLY A 96 28.63 11.97 -38.11
N PRO A 97 28.96 10.82 -37.48
CA PRO A 97 27.99 9.80 -37.13
C PRO A 97 26.80 10.41 -36.41
N SER A 98 25.63 10.17 -37.00
CA SER A 98 24.31 10.63 -36.59
C SER A 98 24.11 10.45 -35.10
N ARG A 99 24.13 11.57 -34.37
CA ARG A 99 23.66 11.67 -32.98
C ARG A 99 22.16 11.30 -32.82
N ARG A 100 21.49 10.90 -33.91
CA ARG A 100 20.07 10.58 -34.07
C ARG A 100 19.75 9.11 -33.81
N ASP A 101 20.73 8.21 -33.92
CA ASP A 101 20.48 6.76 -33.76
C ASP A 101 20.25 6.34 -32.30
N ARG A 102 20.63 7.18 -31.33
CA ARG A 102 20.36 6.92 -29.90
C ARG A 102 18.98 7.38 -29.42
N GLY A 103 18.27 8.16 -30.24
CA GLY A 103 16.94 8.70 -29.90
C GLY A 103 15.77 7.89 -30.46
N GLN A 104 16.00 7.13 -31.53
CA GLN A 104 14.95 6.37 -32.21
C GLN A 104 14.43 5.20 -31.36
N THR A 105 15.31 4.54 -30.61
CA THR A 105 14.87 3.46 -29.71
C THR A 105 14.06 3.99 -28.53
N ALA A 106 14.38 5.19 -28.03
CA ALA A 106 13.66 5.79 -26.90
C ALA A 106 12.20 6.14 -27.26
N ILE A 107 11.94 6.63 -28.47
CA ILE A 107 10.57 6.93 -28.92
C ILE A 107 9.73 5.68 -29.17
N GLU A 108 10.34 4.55 -29.54
CA GLU A 108 9.64 3.26 -29.65
C GLU A 108 9.18 2.76 -28.29
N PHE A 109 10.01 2.92 -27.25
CA PHE A 109 9.66 2.52 -25.89
C PHE A 109 8.59 3.39 -25.25
N VAL A 110 8.53 4.69 -25.58
CA VAL A 110 7.47 5.59 -25.09
C VAL A 110 6.07 5.14 -25.53
N GLY A 111 5.94 4.34 -26.60
CA GLY A 111 4.66 3.75 -27.00
C GLY A 111 4.14 2.68 -26.03
N VAL A 112 5.01 1.85 -25.46
CA VAL A 112 4.61 0.74 -24.56
C VAL A 112 4.63 1.14 -23.08
N THR A 113 5.47 2.10 -22.70
CA THR A 113 5.56 2.60 -21.32
C THR A 113 4.22 3.00 -20.69
N PRO A 114 3.33 3.79 -21.33
CA PRO A 114 2.06 4.16 -20.71
C PRO A 114 1.18 2.93 -20.43
N PHE A 115 1.20 1.93 -21.31
CA PHE A 115 0.45 0.68 -21.09
C PHE A 115 0.99 -0.10 -19.89
N ILE A 116 2.32 -0.20 -19.76
CA ILE A 116 2.96 -0.83 -18.59
C ILE A 116 2.57 -0.09 -17.31
N ILE A 117 2.58 1.25 -17.31
CA ILE A 117 2.19 2.04 -16.14
C ILE A 117 0.73 1.76 -15.77
N LEU A 118 -0.19 1.72 -16.74
CA LEU A 118 -1.59 1.39 -16.48
C LEU A 118 -1.76 0.00 -15.86
N LEU A 119 -1.03 -1.00 -16.36
CA LEU A 119 -1.04 -2.35 -15.79
C LEU A 119 -0.47 -2.37 -14.37
N LEU A 120 0.64 -1.68 -14.12
CA LEU A 120 1.22 -1.57 -12.78
C LEU A 120 0.24 -0.90 -11.81
N VAL A 121 -0.44 0.17 -12.24
CA VAL A 121 -1.48 0.82 -11.45
C VAL A 121 -2.64 -0.14 -11.19
N ALA A 122 -3.12 -0.88 -12.19
CA ALA A 122 -4.19 -1.85 -12.02
C ALA A 122 -3.82 -2.97 -11.03
N LEU A 123 -2.63 -3.58 -11.18
CA LEU A 123 -2.12 -4.59 -10.25
C LEU A 123 -1.97 -4.03 -8.84
N TRP A 124 -1.49 -2.80 -8.72
CA TRP A 124 -1.40 -2.11 -7.46
C TRP A 124 -2.78 -1.89 -6.82
N GLN A 125 -3.78 -1.43 -7.59
CA GLN A 125 -5.15 -1.29 -7.08
C GLN A 125 -5.72 -2.63 -6.62
N CYS A 126 -5.51 -3.71 -7.38
CA CYS A 126 -5.91 -5.06 -6.97
C CYS A 126 -5.27 -5.47 -5.64
N ALA A 127 -4.00 -5.15 -5.43
CA ALA A 127 -3.31 -5.42 -4.17
C ALA A 127 -3.94 -4.65 -3.00
N LEU A 128 -4.26 -3.36 -3.17
CA LEU A 128 -4.94 -2.55 -2.14
C LEU A 128 -6.34 -3.07 -1.80
N ILE A 129 -7.10 -3.49 -2.82
CA ILE A 129 -8.42 -4.09 -2.63
C ILE A 129 -8.30 -5.39 -1.84
N GLY A 130 -7.42 -6.30 -2.25
CA GLY A 130 -7.20 -7.58 -1.56
C GLY A 130 -6.71 -7.40 -0.11
N TYR A 131 -5.84 -6.42 0.12
CA TYR A 131 -5.41 -6.04 1.47
C TYR A 131 -6.58 -5.55 2.33
N THR A 132 -7.47 -4.72 1.76
CA THR A 132 -8.65 -4.22 2.48
C THR A 132 -9.64 -5.34 2.80
N PHE A 133 -9.84 -6.31 1.91
CA PHE A 133 -10.65 -7.50 2.20
C PHE A 133 -10.09 -8.29 3.38
N SER A 134 -8.77 -8.45 3.43
CA SER A 134 -8.10 -9.16 4.54
C SER A 134 -8.28 -8.41 5.86
N LEU A 135 -8.14 -7.08 5.85
CA LEU A 135 -8.38 -6.22 7.01
C LEU A 135 -9.83 -6.29 7.50
N ALA A 136 -10.81 -6.14 6.60
CA ALA A 136 -12.22 -6.16 6.96
C ALA A 136 -12.65 -7.51 7.54
N GLY A 137 -12.17 -8.62 6.98
CA GLY A 137 -12.45 -9.96 7.49
C GLY A 137 -11.86 -10.20 8.88
N ASN A 138 -10.61 -9.81 9.11
CA ASN A 138 -9.97 -9.92 10.42
C ASN A 138 -10.71 -9.08 11.48
N ALA A 139 -11.03 -7.82 11.14
CA ALA A 139 -11.78 -6.93 12.01
C ALA A 139 -13.16 -7.50 12.37
N ALA A 140 -13.87 -8.09 11.40
CA ALA A 140 -15.17 -8.71 11.64
C ALA A 140 -15.04 -9.94 12.59
N ASP A 141 -14.05 -10.81 12.37
CA ASP A 141 -13.83 -11.99 13.22
C ASP A 141 -13.49 -11.60 14.66
N VAL A 142 -12.58 -10.63 14.83
CA VAL A 142 -12.21 -10.10 16.16
C VAL A 142 -13.42 -9.45 16.84
N GLY A 143 -14.17 -8.62 16.11
CA GLY A 143 -15.38 -7.97 16.62
C GLY A 143 -16.46 -8.98 17.05
N ALA A 144 -16.69 -10.02 16.24
CA ALA A 144 -17.68 -11.05 16.54
C ALA A 144 -17.33 -11.80 17.84
N ARG A 145 -16.05 -12.16 18.04
CA ARG A 145 -15.58 -12.85 19.25
C ARG A 145 -15.62 -11.95 20.49
N ALA A 146 -15.27 -10.67 20.36
CA ALA A 146 -15.37 -9.73 21.47
C ALA A 146 -16.83 -9.52 21.89
N GLY A 147 -17.74 -9.43 20.92
CA GLY A 147 -19.17 -9.28 21.16
C GLY A 147 -19.82 -10.50 21.82
N THR A 148 -19.41 -11.73 21.48
CA THR A 148 -19.89 -12.94 22.16
C THR A 148 -19.40 -13.03 23.59
N GLY A 149 -18.13 -12.71 23.85
CA GLY A 149 -17.50 -12.83 25.18
C GLY A 149 -17.89 -11.72 26.16
N ALA A 150 -18.59 -10.67 25.71
CA ALA A 150 -19.00 -9.57 26.57
C ALA A 150 -20.33 -9.86 27.32
N GLU A 151 -20.28 -9.71 28.64
CA GLU A 151 -21.46 -9.82 29.52
C GLU A 151 -22.40 -8.61 29.37
N TRP A 152 -21.81 -7.42 29.25
CA TRP A 152 -22.50 -6.15 29.08
C TRP A 152 -21.83 -5.35 27.95
N GLY A 153 -22.60 -4.50 27.26
CA GLY A 153 -22.05 -3.63 26.21
C GLY A 153 -21.47 -4.40 25.01
N ARG A 154 -22.15 -5.47 24.57
CA ARG A 154 -21.66 -6.34 23.47
C ARG A 154 -21.39 -5.57 22.18
N SER A 155 -22.29 -4.63 21.84
CA SER A 155 -22.15 -3.76 20.67
C SER A 155 -20.89 -2.90 20.74
N GLU A 156 -20.62 -2.32 21.90
CA GLU A 156 -19.48 -1.45 22.16
C GLU A 156 -18.18 -2.26 22.16
N ALA A 157 -18.17 -3.43 22.81
CA ALA A 157 -17.04 -4.35 22.81
C ALA A 157 -16.70 -4.84 21.38
N CYS A 158 -17.73 -5.18 20.59
CA CYS A 158 -17.58 -5.55 19.18
C CYS A 158 -17.00 -4.40 18.35
N ALA A 159 -17.59 -3.20 18.43
CA ALA A 159 -17.15 -2.05 17.65
C ALA A 159 -15.72 -1.59 18.02
N GLN A 160 -15.39 -1.61 19.31
CA GLN A 160 -14.05 -1.27 19.78
C GLN A 160 -13.00 -2.27 19.29
N ALA A 161 -13.24 -3.57 19.50
CA ALA A 161 -12.32 -4.61 19.07
C ALA A 161 -12.18 -4.70 17.53
N ALA A 162 -13.25 -4.43 16.79
CA ALA A 162 -13.19 -4.38 15.33
C ALA A 162 -12.36 -3.20 14.78
N THR A 163 -12.20 -2.12 15.56
CA THR A 163 -11.55 -0.88 15.09
C THR A 163 -10.16 -0.62 15.67
N GLU A 164 -9.81 -1.25 16.80
CA GLU A 164 -8.54 -0.98 17.50
C GLU A 164 -7.30 -1.34 16.67
N ASP A 165 -7.36 -2.41 15.88
CA ASP A 165 -6.25 -2.89 15.05
C ASP A 165 -6.26 -2.30 13.62
N LEU A 166 -7.25 -1.47 13.28
CA LEU A 166 -7.33 -0.87 11.96
C LEU A 166 -6.29 0.24 11.79
N PRO A 167 -5.50 0.23 10.70
CA PRO A 167 -4.60 1.35 10.40
C PRO A 167 -5.41 2.65 10.22
N GLY A 168 -4.83 3.79 10.60
CA GLY A 168 -5.49 5.10 10.59
C GLY A 168 -6.15 5.49 9.26
N ALA A 169 -5.60 5.02 8.13
CA ALA A 169 -6.13 5.28 6.80
C ALA A 169 -7.47 4.57 6.52
N TRP A 170 -7.79 3.49 7.25
CA TRP A 170 -9.05 2.76 7.15
C TRP A 170 -9.98 3.04 8.34
N SER A 171 -9.45 3.24 9.55
CA SER A 171 -10.27 3.43 10.76
C SER A 171 -11.14 4.69 10.73
N SER A 172 -10.64 5.79 10.16
CA SER A 172 -11.36 7.06 10.08
C SER A 172 -12.64 7.03 9.22
N ALA A 173 -12.76 6.05 8.34
CA ALA A 173 -13.91 5.85 7.46
C ALA A 173 -14.53 4.45 7.58
N ALA A 174 -14.15 3.71 8.62
CA ALA A 174 -14.70 2.38 8.91
C ALA A 174 -16.12 2.52 9.46
N ASP A 175 -17.00 1.64 9.00
CA ASP A 175 -18.36 1.50 9.48
C ASP A 175 -18.53 0.08 10.01
N VAL A 176 -18.87 -0.05 11.29
CA VAL A 176 -19.00 -1.33 11.98
C VAL A 176 -20.44 -1.49 12.44
N SER A 177 -21.04 -2.62 12.07
CA SER A 177 -22.38 -3.03 12.48
C SER A 177 -22.28 -4.37 13.19
N CYS A 178 -22.79 -4.43 14.42
CA CYS A 178 -22.82 -5.67 15.19
C CYS A 178 -24.27 -6.00 15.56
N SER A 179 -24.68 -7.24 15.35
CA SER A 179 -26.03 -7.71 15.63
C SER A 179 -26.01 -9.03 16.37
N THR A 180 -27.01 -9.22 17.25
CA THR A 180 -27.26 -10.53 17.87
C THR A 180 -28.35 -11.24 17.09
N GLU A 181 -28.04 -12.44 16.62
CA GLU A 181 -28.96 -13.35 15.93
C GLU A 181 -29.22 -14.58 16.82
N PRO A 182 -30.27 -15.40 16.54
CA PRO A 182 -30.52 -16.61 17.33
C PRO A 182 -29.33 -17.57 17.29
N GLY A 183 -28.68 -17.76 18.45
CA GLY A 183 -27.53 -18.67 18.60
C GLY A 183 -26.20 -18.14 18.07
N LEU A 184 -26.16 -16.93 17.51
CA LEU A 184 -24.98 -16.37 16.85
C LEU A 184 -24.85 -14.88 17.18
N TYR A 185 -23.62 -14.38 17.23
CA TYR A 185 -23.33 -12.95 17.25
C TYR A 185 -22.57 -12.60 15.98
N ARG A 186 -23.08 -11.63 15.23
CA ARG A 186 -22.56 -11.26 13.91
C ARG A 186 -21.92 -9.88 13.96
N ALA A 187 -20.79 -9.74 13.27
CA ALA A 187 -20.11 -8.48 13.04
C ALA A 187 -19.91 -8.27 11.54
N GLU A 188 -20.24 -7.09 11.07
CA GLU A 188 -20.05 -6.61 9.70
C GLU A 188 -19.17 -5.36 9.75
N VAL A 189 -18.07 -5.35 9.00
CA VAL A 189 -17.11 -4.25 8.94
C VAL A 189 -16.98 -3.78 7.50
N ARG A 190 -17.37 -2.53 7.24
CA ARG A 190 -17.28 -1.87 5.94
C ARG A 190 -16.11 -0.90 5.94
N LEU A 191 -15.15 -1.13 5.06
CA LEU A 191 -13.93 -0.34 4.92
C LEU A 191 -13.86 0.32 3.53
N LYS A 192 -13.38 1.57 3.46
CA LYS A 192 -13.13 2.25 2.18
C LYS A 192 -11.68 2.05 1.75
N VAL A 193 -11.48 1.65 0.49
CA VAL A 193 -10.14 1.48 -0.09
C VAL A 193 -9.52 2.85 -0.38
N PRO A 194 -8.33 3.18 0.15
CA PRO A 194 -7.65 4.45 -0.16
C PRO A 194 -7.24 4.51 -1.63
N VAL A 195 -7.58 5.61 -2.32
CA VAL A 195 -7.25 5.80 -3.74
C VAL A 195 -5.83 6.38 -3.87
N LEU A 196 -5.00 5.76 -4.71
CA LEU A 196 -3.58 6.17 -4.89
C LEU A 196 -3.42 7.49 -5.68
N VAL A 197 -4.41 7.87 -6.50
CA VAL A 197 -4.38 9.09 -7.33
C VAL A 197 -5.71 9.84 -7.20
N PRO A 198 -5.91 10.63 -6.13
CA PRO A 198 -7.09 11.49 -6.03
C PRO A 198 -7.14 12.42 -7.24
N GLY A 199 -8.22 12.36 -8.04
CA GLY A 199 -8.44 13.20 -9.22
C GLY A 199 -8.26 12.56 -10.60
N VAL A 200 -7.77 11.32 -10.73
CA VAL A 200 -7.78 10.58 -12.02
C VAL A 200 -8.75 9.39 -12.00
N LEU A 201 -8.95 8.77 -10.83
CA LEU A 201 -9.80 7.59 -10.64
C LEU A 201 -10.55 7.70 -9.30
N ASP A 202 -11.57 8.56 -9.23
CA ASP A 202 -12.41 8.72 -8.04
C ASP A 202 -13.43 7.57 -7.92
N PHE A 203 -12.96 6.38 -7.57
CA PHE A 203 -13.82 5.23 -7.29
C PHE A 203 -13.79 4.90 -5.79
N PRO A 204 -14.79 5.35 -5.01
CA PRO A 204 -14.93 4.94 -3.60
C PRO A 204 -15.41 3.48 -3.54
N LEU A 205 -14.48 2.53 -3.73
CA LEU A 205 -14.74 1.12 -3.54
C LEU A 205 -14.84 0.84 -2.04
N THR A 206 -16.02 0.41 -1.61
CA THR A 206 -16.26 -0.05 -0.23
C THR A 206 -16.16 -1.57 -0.23
N VAL A 207 -15.38 -2.10 0.71
CA VAL A 207 -15.17 -3.52 0.93
C VAL A 207 -15.84 -3.91 2.24
N THR A 208 -16.66 -4.95 2.21
CA THR A 208 -17.37 -5.48 3.38
C THR A 208 -16.73 -6.78 3.82
N GLY A 209 -16.46 -6.91 5.12
CA GLY A 209 -16.10 -8.16 5.79
C GLY A 209 -17.21 -8.56 6.76
N ASP A 210 -17.55 -9.84 6.77
CA ASP A 210 -18.60 -10.42 7.61
C ASP A 210 -18.03 -11.58 8.43
N ALA A 211 -18.38 -11.65 9.71
CA ALA A 211 -18.08 -12.80 10.55
C ALA A 211 -19.21 -13.04 11.56
N ALA A 212 -19.39 -14.30 11.96
CA ALA A 212 -20.33 -14.69 13.00
C ALA A 212 -19.67 -15.68 13.96
N ALA A 213 -19.90 -15.51 15.25
CA ALA A 213 -19.43 -16.40 16.31
C ALA A 213 -20.62 -17.01 17.04
N VAL A 214 -20.51 -18.28 17.43
CA VAL A 214 -21.57 -18.97 18.19
C VAL A 214 -21.70 -18.32 19.55
N LYS A 215 -22.94 -18.05 19.94
CA LYS A 215 -23.24 -17.51 21.27
C LYS A 215 -23.28 -18.67 22.25
N GLU A 216 -22.16 -18.94 22.90
CA GLU A 216 -22.12 -19.81 24.07
C GLU A 216 -22.67 -19.04 25.26
N GLY A 217 -23.79 -19.50 25.80
CA GLY A 217 -24.51 -18.92 26.94
C GLY A 217 -25.31 -19.99 27.65
#